data_AF-A0A2M8LUB5-F1
#
_entry.id   AF-A0A2M8LUB5-F1
#
_cell.length_a   1.000
_cell.length_b   1.000
_cell.length_c   1.000
_cell.angle_alpha   90.00
_cell.angle_beta   90.00
_cell.angle_gamma   90.00
#
_symmetry.space_group_name_H-M   'P 1'
#
loop_
_entity.id
_entity.type
_entity.pdbx_description
1 polymer ?
#
loop_
_entity_poly.entity_id
_entity_poly.type
_entity_poly.pdbx_seq_one_letter_code
_entity_poly.pdbx_strand_id
1 'polypeptide(L)'
;MSFDEEWAQLVAKATREQETRMRLNGDNGGGKGGGGGKKLQVTPSELTKRAGRTDTVRGDLGKADDATMRETKQVAAGLKGFKSAGAFAIFQERWEEQMKYLQGLLNDGVAKPLRSAANELQREDGDRAKVIDGLRIEEDEKAEKK
;
A
#
# COMPACT_ATOMS: atom_id res chain seq x y z
N MET A 1 23.13 -9.42 2.27
CA MET A 1 21.68 -9.24 2.44
C MET A 1 21.29 -8.02 1.64
N SER A 2 20.38 -8.18 0.68
CA SER A 2 19.89 -7.07 -0.13
C SER A 2 18.63 -6.46 0.49
N PHE A 3 18.31 -5.21 0.15
CA PHE A 3 17.07 -4.55 0.54
C PHE A 3 15.83 -5.37 0.16
N ASP A 4 15.86 -6.06 -0.99
CA ASP A 4 14.75 -6.92 -1.42
C ASP A 4 14.53 -8.11 -0.47
N GLU A 5 15.58 -8.69 0.10
CA GLU A 5 15.47 -9.75 1.12
C GLU A 5 14.84 -9.20 2.41
N GLU A 6 15.26 -8.02 2.86
CA GLU A 6 14.71 -7.38 4.05
C GLU A 6 13.24 -6.99 3.86
N TRP A 7 12.90 -6.49 2.67
CA TRP A 7 11.53 -6.12 2.32
C TRP A 7 10.61 -7.35 2.21
N ALA A 8 11.09 -8.42 1.56
CA ALA A 8 10.36 -9.68 1.48
C ALA A 8 10.10 -10.28 2.88
N GLN A 9 11.07 -10.20 3.79
CA GLN A 9 10.90 -10.64 5.18
C GLN A 9 9.87 -9.79 5.93
N LEU A 10 9.87 -8.47 5.73
CA LEU A 10 8.88 -7.58 6.34
C LEU A 10 7.45 -7.86 5.82
N VAL A 11 7.29 -8.06 4.51
CA VAL A 11 6.00 -8.45 3.90
C VAL A 11 5.54 -9.79 4.45
N ALA A 12 6.40 -10.81 4.46
CA ALA A 12 6.07 -12.13 4.98
C ALA A 12 5.68 -12.11 6.46
N LYS A 13 6.35 -11.28 7.27
CA LYS A 13 6.02 -11.07 8.68
C LYS A 13 4.66 -10.40 8.84
N ALA A 14 4.36 -9.38 8.03
CA ALA A 14 3.06 -8.70 8.04
C ALA A 14 1.92 -9.64 7.65
N THR A 15 2.11 -10.49 6.63
CA THR A 15 1.12 -11.49 6.21
C THR A 15 0.84 -12.53 7.31
N ARG A 16 1.89 -13.06 7.97
CA ARG A 16 1.73 -13.98 9.11
C ARG A 16 1.02 -13.33 10.32
N GLU A 17 1.32 -12.06 10.60
CA GLU A 17 0.63 -11.30 11.64
C GLU A 17 -0.84 -11.02 11.29
N GLN A 18 -1.17 -10.87 9.99
CA GLN A 18 -2.54 -10.69 9.52
C GLN A 18 -3.35 -11.99 9.63
N GLU A 19 -2.78 -13.14 9.24
CA GLU A 19 -3.40 -14.47 9.41
C GLU A 19 -3.73 -14.76 10.89
N THR A 20 -2.86 -14.35 11.82
CA THR A 20 -3.06 -14.57 13.26
C THR A 20 -4.03 -13.57 13.92
N ARG A 21 -4.24 -12.39 13.33
CA ARG A 21 -5.21 -11.38 13.82
C ARG A 21 -6.65 -11.59 13.31
N MET A 22 -6.88 -12.52 12.40
CA MET A 22 -8.22 -12.94 11.96
C MET A 22 -8.95 -13.84 12.98
N ARG A 23 -8.44 -13.97 14.21
CA ARG A 23 -9.18 -14.61 15.30
C ARG A 23 -10.19 -13.61 15.87
N LEU A 24 -11.43 -13.78 15.40
CA LEU A 24 -12.69 -13.46 16.05
C LEU A 24 -12.51 -13.04 17.52
N ASN A 25 -12.67 -11.75 17.84
CA ASN A 25 -13.24 -11.37 19.14
C ASN A 25 -14.72 -11.78 19.08
N GLY A 26 -14.96 -13.09 19.13
CA GLY A 26 -16.28 -13.64 19.40
C GLY A 26 -16.60 -13.25 20.83
N ASP A 27 -17.59 -12.38 20.98
CA ASP A 27 -18.23 -12.06 22.24
C ASP A 27 -18.85 -13.34 22.80
N ASN A 28 -18.05 -14.11 23.54
CA ASN A 28 -18.54 -15.18 24.37
C ASN A 28 -18.85 -14.57 25.73
N GLY A 29 -20.12 -14.20 25.91
CA GLY A 29 -20.83 -14.15 27.18
C GLY A 29 -20.06 -13.61 28.39
N GLY A 30 -20.36 -12.37 28.75
CA GLY A 30 -20.33 -11.91 30.15
C GLY A 30 -18.94 -11.64 30.73
N GLY A 31 -18.44 -10.42 30.56
CA GLY A 31 -17.22 -10.01 31.26
C GLY A 31 -16.82 -8.58 30.99
N LYS A 32 -17.19 -7.69 31.91
CA LYS A 32 -16.77 -6.28 31.99
C LYS A 32 -15.22 -6.19 32.02
N GLY A 33 -14.61 -5.50 31.05
CA GLY A 33 -13.17 -5.22 31.06
C GLY A 33 -12.72 -4.28 29.94
N GLY A 34 -12.74 -2.96 30.21
CA GLY A 34 -12.32 -1.92 29.27
C GLY A 34 -10.80 -1.71 29.19
N GLY A 35 -10.32 -1.07 28.12
CA GLY A 35 -8.92 -0.63 28.03
C GLY A 35 -8.38 -0.14 26.67
N GLY A 36 -9.07 0.78 25.99
CA GLY A 36 -8.43 2.00 25.43
C GLY A 36 -7.34 1.94 24.34
N GLY A 37 -7.13 0.84 23.60
CA GLY A 37 -6.31 0.91 22.38
C GLY A 37 -7.04 1.69 21.28
N LYS A 38 -6.41 2.72 20.68
CA LYS A 38 -6.93 3.34 19.44
C LYS A 38 -7.05 2.23 18.40
N LYS A 39 -8.27 1.72 18.16
CA LYS A 39 -8.51 0.74 17.10
C LYS A 39 -8.12 1.42 15.79
N LEU A 40 -7.20 0.80 15.05
CA LEU A 40 -6.82 1.27 13.73
C LEU A 40 -8.06 1.10 12.84
N GLN A 41 -8.80 2.18 12.64
CA GLN A 41 -9.92 2.22 11.71
C GLN A 41 -9.34 2.29 10.30
N VAL A 42 -8.97 1.14 9.75
CA VAL A 42 -8.62 1.02 8.33
C VAL A 42 -9.93 0.89 7.57
N THR A 43 -10.31 1.91 6.81
CA THR A 43 -11.47 1.88 5.93
C THR A 43 -11.03 1.75 4.47
N PRO A 44 -11.86 1.21 3.57
CA PRO A 44 -11.58 1.20 2.14
C PRO A 44 -11.25 2.59 1.60
N SER A 45 -11.99 3.60 2.05
CA SER A 45 -11.77 4.99 1.65
C SER A 45 -10.40 5.54 2.05
N GLU A 46 -9.89 5.21 3.24
CA GLU A 46 -8.59 5.69 3.69
C GLU A 46 -7.44 4.98 2.97
N LEU A 47 -7.59 3.69 2.64
CA LEU A 47 -6.65 2.96 1.80
C LEU A 47 -6.58 3.54 0.38
N THR A 48 -7.73 3.79 -0.26
CA THR A 48 -7.79 4.44 -1.58
C THR A 48 -7.18 5.85 -1.53
N LYS A 49 -7.45 6.63 -0.47
CA LYS A 49 -6.84 7.95 -0.28
C LYS A 49 -5.31 7.88 -0.17
N ARG A 50 -4.78 6.88 0.55
CA ARG A 50 -3.33 6.64 0.64
C ARG A 50 -2.75 6.24 -0.71
N ALA A 51 -3.40 5.37 -1.47
CA ALA A 51 -2.98 5.03 -2.82
C ALA A 51 -2.91 6.26 -3.74
N GLY A 52 -3.91 7.15 -3.68
CA GLY A 52 -3.90 8.40 -4.45
C GLY A 52 -2.76 9.36 -4.05
N ARG A 53 -2.42 9.44 -2.76
CA ARG A 53 -1.23 10.18 -2.30
C ARG A 53 0.05 9.56 -2.87
N THR A 54 0.14 8.24 -2.93
CA THR A 54 1.28 7.56 -3.57
C THR A 54 1.38 7.90 -5.06
N ASP A 55 0.28 7.98 -5.79
CA ASP A 55 0.31 8.42 -7.20
C ASP A 55 0.82 9.85 -7.35
N THR A 56 0.44 10.74 -6.41
CA THR A 56 0.90 12.14 -6.40
C THR A 56 2.41 12.20 -6.21
N VAL A 57 2.93 11.50 -5.19
CA VAL A 57 4.38 11.39 -4.94
C VAL A 57 5.10 10.82 -6.16
N ARG A 58 4.56 9.78 -6.79
CA ARG A 58 5.14 9.19 -8.00
C ARG A 58 5.18 10.21 -9.15
N GLY A 59 4.11 10.98 -9.34
CA GLY A 59 4.06 12.00 -10.38
C GLY A 59 5.08 13.12 -10.16
N ASP A 60 5.22 13.60 -8.93
CA ASP A 60 6.21 14.63 -8.60
C ASP A 60 7.64 14.11 -8.68
N LEU A 61 7.86 12.84 -8.29
CA LEU A 61 9.14 12.16 -8.48
C LEU A 61 9.51 12.05 -9.96
N GLY A 62 8.56 11.71 -10.83
CA GLY A 62 8.78 11.68 -12.29
C GLY A 62 9.15 13.05 -12.87
N LYS A 63 8.50 14.14 -12.42
CA LYS A 63 8.89 15.50 -12.84
C LYS A 63 10.30 15.88 -12.39
N ALA A 64 10.67 15.51 -11.16
CA ALA A 64 12.01 15.75 -10.63
C ALA A 64 13.08 14.96 -11.39
N ASP A 65 12.76 13.72 -11.77
CA ASP A 65 13.59 12.89 -12.63
C ASP A 65 13.81 13.51 -14.01
N ASP A 66 12.73 13.89 -14.70
CA ASP A 66 12.78 14.53 -16.01
C ASP A 66 13.64 15.81 -15.99
N ALA A 67 13.47 16.63 -14.95
CA ALA A 67 14.27 17.84 -14.76
C ALA A 67 15.76 17.50 -14.56
N THR A 68 16.06 16.54 -13.69
CA THR A 68 17.44 16.11 -13.42
C THR A 68 18.10 15.55 -14.68
N MET A 69 17.39 14.71 -15.44
CA MET A 69 17.89 14.14 -16.69
C MET A 69 18.10 15.19 -17.78
N ARG A 70 17.24 16.21 -17.85
CA ARG A 70 17.42 17.33 -18.78
C ARG A 70 18.69 18.13 -18.48
N GLU A 71 18.91 18.50 -17.22
CA GLU A 71 20.10 19.28 -16.85
C GLU A 71 21.39 18.45 -16.96
N THR A 72 21.37 17.19 -16.53
CA THR A 72 22.54 16.32 -16.62
C THR A 72 22.95 16.02 -18.06
N LYS A 73 22.01 15.93 -19.01
CA LYS A 73 22.34 15.80 -20.45
C LYS A 73 23.13 17.00 -20.98
N GLN A 74 22.85 18.21 -20.51
CA GLN A 74 23.62 19.40 -20.89
C GLN A 74 25.06 19.33 -20.35
N VAL A 75 25.21 18.90 -19.09
CA VAL A 75 26.53 18.70 -18.46
C VAL A 75 27.33 17.62 -19.22
N ALA A 76 26.70 16.50 -19.56
CA ALA A 76 27.34 15.41 -20.31
C ALA A 76 27.91 15.90 -21.66
N ALA A 77 27.17 16.76 -22.37
CA ALA A 77 27.65 17.34 -23.63
C ALA A 77 28.90 18.22 -23.43
N GLY A 78 28.96 18.98 -22.34
CA GLY A 78 30.12 19.81 -21.98
C GLY A 78 31.35 19.01 -21.53
N LEU A 79 31.18 17.76 -21.07
CA LEU A 79 32.27 16.90 -20.62
C LEU A 79 32.99 16.16 -21.76
N LYS A 80 32.64 16.40 -23.02
CA LYS A 80 33.30 15.74 -24.17
C LYS A 80 34.80 16.01 -24.18
N GLY A 81 35.60 14.93 -24.18
CA GLY A 81 37.06 14.99 -24.15
C GLY A 81 37.67 15.01 -22.75
N PHE A 82 36.87 15.17 -21.69
CA PHE A 82 37.33 15.03 -20.32
C PHE A 82 37.32 13.56 -19.88
N LYS A 83 38.31 13.16 -19.07
CA LYS A 83 38.38 11.80 -18.49
C LYS A 83 37.16 11.45 -17.63
N SER A 84 36.48 12.46 -17.07
CA SER A 84 35.28 12.29 -16.25
C SER A 84 34.02 11.96 -17.05
N ALA A 85 34.01 12.10 -18.38
CA ALA A 85 32.83 11.84 -19.20
C ALA A 85 32.25 10.43 -19.01
N GLY A 86 33.13 9.42 -18.94
CA GLY A 86 32.71 8.03 -18.72
C GLY A 86 32.07 7.81 -17.35
N ALA A 87 32.63 8.40 -16.29
CA ALA A 87 32.06 8.30 -14.95
C ALA A 87 30.69 9.00 -14.88
N PHE A 88 30.52 10.11 -15.60
CA PHE A 88 29.24 10.82 -15.66
C PHE A 88 28.17 10.02 -16.42
N ALA A 89 28.53 9.33 -17.51
CA ALA A 89 27.61 8.45 -18.22
C ALA A 89 27.11 7.31 -17.32
N ILE A 90 28.01 6.68 -16.55
CA ILE A 90 27.64 5.65 -15.56
C ILE A 90 26.70 6.22 -14.50
N PHE A 91 26.94 7.45 -14.03
CA PHE A 91 26.03 8.12 -13.10
C PHE A 91 24.63 8.28 -13.69
N GLN A 92 24.51 8.74 -14.94
CA GLN A 92 23.20 8.90 -15.60
C GLN A 92 22.46 7.56 -15.74
N GLU A 93 23.16 6.51 -16.17
CA GLU A 93 22.58 5.17 -16.28
C GLU A 93 22.06 4.67 -14.93
N ARG A 94 22.87 4.79 -13.87
CA ARG A 94 22.46 4.39 -12.51
C ARG A 94 21.29 5.20 -12.00
N TRP A 95 21.28 6.51 -12.27
CA TRP A 95 20.16 7.37 -11.90
C TRP A 95 18.86 6.89 -12.56
N GLU A 96 18.86 6.69 -13.88
CA GLU A 96 17.68 6.20 -14.62
C GLU A 96 17.18 4.85 -14.08
N GLU A 97 18.09 3.91 -13.81
CA GLU A 97 17.75 2.60 -13.21
C GLU A 97 17.06 2.75 -11.84
N GLN A 98 17.63 3.57 -10.95
CA GLN A 98 17.09 3.77 -9.60
C GLN A 98 15.75 4.50 -9.63
N MET A 99 15.61 5.52 -10.48
CA MET A 99 14.37 6.26 -10.61
C MET A 99 13.25 5.39 -11.16
N LYS A 100 13.56 4.54 -12.15
CA LYS A 100 12.62 3.54 -12.67
C LYS A 100 12.20 2.54 -11.59
N TYR A 101 13.14 2.06 -10.78
CA TYR A 101 12.85 1.17 -9.65
C TYR A 101 11.91 1.85 -8.64
N LEU A 102 12.20 3.09 -8.23
CA LEU A 102 11.36 3.84 -7.29
C LEU A 102 9.95 4.09 -7.84
N GLN A 103 9.80 4.44 -9.11
CA GLN A 103 8.50 4.58 -9.75
C GLN A 103 7.71 3.26 -9.75
N GLY A 104 8.39 2.14 -10.04
CA GLY A 104 7.82 0.81 -9.96
C GLY A 104 7.38 0.45 -8.54
N LEU A 105 8.23 0.69 -7.54
CA LEU A 105 7.92 0.43 -6.13
C LEU A 105 6.69 1.21 -5.65
N LEU A 106 6.59 2.49 -5.99
CA LEU A 106 5.44 3.31 -5.63
C LEU A 106 4.15 2.80 -6.28
N ASN A 107 4.22 2.35 -7.54
CA ASN A 107 3.08 1.80 -8.25
C ASN A 107 2.67 0.42 -7.74
N ASP A 108 3.59 -0.54 -7.85
CA ASP A 108 3.34 -1.96 -7.70
C ASP A 108 3.51 -2.44 -6.26
N GLY A 109 4.42 -1.83 -5.50
CA GLY A 109 4.68 -2.17 -4.11
C GLY A 109 3.79 -1.45 -3.11
N VAL A 110 3.18 -0.32 -3.49
CA VAL A 110 2.39 0.51 -2.55
C VAL A 110 0.98 0.80 -3.08
N ALA A 111 0.86 1.51 -4.20
CA ALA A 111 -0.45 1.99 -4.65
C ALA A 111 -1.41 0.86 -5.06
N LYS A 112 -0.92 -0.15 -5.80
CA LYS A 112 -1.74 -1.32 -6.19
C LYS A 112 -2.19 -2.16 -4.99
N PRO A 113 -1.31 -2.59 -4.06
CA PRO A 113 -1.73 -3.31 -2.86
C PRO A 113 -2.75 -2.56 -2.00
N LEU A 114 -2.58 -1.25 -1.83
CA LEU A 114 -3.54 -0.43 -1.08
C LEU A 114 -4.93 -0.43 -1.72
N ARG A 115 -5.02 -0.33 -3.05
CA ARG A 115 -6.31 -0.43 -3.76
C ARG A 115 -6.89 -1.83 -3.69
N SER A 116 -6.05 -2.87 -3.80
CA SER A 116 -6.49 -4.26 -3.66
C SER A 116 -7.12 -4.51 -2.29
N ALA A 117 -6.43 -4.10 -1.23
CA ALA A 117 -6.92 -4.21 0.13
C ALA A 117 -8.20 -3.39 0.37
N ALA A 118 -8.32 -2.21 -0.24
CA ALA A 118 -9.55 -1.41 -0.18
C ALA A 118 -10.75 -2.16 -0.78
N ASN A 119 -10.56 -2.76 -1.97
CA ASN A 119 -11.60 -3.50 -2.66
C ASN A 119 -12.01 -4.76 -1.90
N GLU A 120 -11.04 -5.49 -1.34
CA GLU A 120 -11.28 -6.68 -0.54
C GLU A 120 -12.08 -6.34 0.74
N LEU A 121 -11.66 -5.32 1.46
CA LEU A 121 -12.36 -4.87 2.67
C LEU A 121 -13.79 -4.40 2.35
N GLN A 122 -13.98 -3.64 1.26
CA GLN A 122 -15.32 -3.21 0.84
C GLN A 122 -16.23 -4.40 0.51
N ARG A 123 -15.67 -5.45 -0.09
CA ARG A 123 -16.42 -6.68 -0.39
C ARG A 123 -16.80 -7.41 0.88
N GLU A 124 -15.86 -7.61 1.80
CA GLU A 124 -16.12 -8.26 3.09
C GLU A 124 -17.18 -7.52 3.91
N ASP A 125 -17.10 -6.19 3.97
CA ASP A 125 -18.08 -5.36 4.68
C ASP A 125 -19.48 -5.51 4.06
N GLY A 126 -19.56 -5.53 2.72
CA GLY A 126 -20.83 -5.74 2.01
C GLY A 126 -21.42 -7.14 2.22
N ASP A 127 -20.58 -8.18 2.25
CA ASP A 127 -21.02 -9.56 2.48
C ASP A 127 -21.50 -9.74 3.93
N ARG A 128 -20.81 -9.13 4.90
CA ARG A 128 -21.25 -9.12 6.31
C ARG A 128 -22.58 -8.39 6.51
N ALA A 129 -22.78 -7.26 5.83
CA ALA A 129 -24.04 -6.51 5.91
C ALA A 129 -25.24 -7.36 5.44
N LYS A 130 -25.07 -8.13 4.36
CA LYS A 130 -26.13 -9.04 3.86
C LYS A 130 -26.44 -10.17 4.85
N VAL A 131 -25.42 -10.75 5.48
CA VAL A 131 -25.63 -11.80 6.50
C VAL A 131 -26.41 -11.24 7.69
N ILE A 132 -26.04 -10.05 8.17
CA ILE A 132 -26.73 -9.39 9.29
C ILE A 132 -28.20 -9.08 8.93
N ASP A 133 -28.45 -8.56 7.72
CA ASP A 133 -29.81 -8.26 7.27
C ASP A 133 -30.66 -9.54 7.12
N GLY A 134 -30.07 -10.63 6.60
CA GLY A 134 -30.73 -11.94 6.52
C GLY A 134 -31.09 -12.50 7.90
N LEU A 135 -30.16 -12.41 8.88
CA LEU A 135 -30.42 -12.83 10.25
C LEU A 135 -31.55 -12.02 10.91
N ARG A 136 -31.61 -10.71 10.65
CA ARG A 136 -32.67 -9.84 11.17
C ARG A 136 -34.04 -10.24 10.64
N ILE A 137 -34.14 -10.54 9.34
CA ILE A 137 -35.40 -11.00 8.71
C ILE A 137 -35.87 -12.31 9.35
N GLU A 138 -34.96 -13.27 9.58
CA GLU A 138 -35.30 -14.53 10.26
C GLU A 138 -35.77 -14.35 11.71
N GLU A 139 -35.23 -13.37 12.44
CA GLU A 139 -35.67 -13.04 13.80
C GLU A 139 -37.07 -12.42 13.81
N ASP A 140 -37.35 -11.51 12.88
CA ASP A 140 -38.65 -10.85 12.75
C ASP A 140 -39.75 -11.87 12.38
N GLU A 141 -39.48 -12.80 11.45
CA GLU A 141 -40.43 -13.87 11.08
C GLU A 141 -40.74 -14.85 12.23
N LYS A 142 -39.77 -15.08 13.13
CA LYS A 142 -39.98 -15.92 14.33
C LYS A 142 -40.78 -15.19 15.40
N ALA A 143 -40.69 -13.86 15.47
CA ALA A 143 -41.44 -13.05 16.41
C ALA A 143 -42.93 -12.95 16.03
N GLU A 144 -43.28 -12.87 14.74
CA GLU A 144 -44.68 -12.82 14.27
C GLU A 144 -45.45 -14.14 14.39
N LYS A 145 -44.76 -15.28 14.53
CA LYS A 145 -45.36 -16.62 14.64
C LYS A 145 -45.64 -17.07 16.08
N LYS A 146 -45.43 -16.21 17.09
CA LYS A 146 -45.71 -16.45 18.51
C LYS A 146 -46.86 -15.59 19.01
#